data_AF-A0A0C9S2N2-F1
#
_entry.id   AF-A0A0C9S2N2-F1
#
_cell.length_a   1.000
_cell.length_b   1.000
_cell.length_c   1.000
_cell.angle_alpha   90.00
_cell.angle_beta   90.00
_cell.angle_gamma   90.00
#
_symmetry.space_group_name_H-M   'P 1'
#
loop_
_entity.id
_entity.type
_entity.pdbx_description
1 polymer ?
#
loop_
_entity_poly.entity_id
_entity_poly.type
_entity_poly.pdbx_seq_one_letter_code
_entity_poly.pdbx_strand_id
1 'polypeptide(L)'
;FLLYGASAIILPNISVFGRELGLGAASIGLVLTVAPFVIFLVRPLIASISDKLQKITPVLITVVLLEAVCVLLVSFIPRQEVPVEHDAKLSFQLNLTASDAVGSFMGLERDSCKAEHLANSTIYCSLTCPCPGGNQTIETSVNESCRSLHFTNLQPMPGNVTSAFRLMSNESGPLSSASFDFGEVAVTCDANCSAELLQCLKRDADSATAVEDMHLLQFWLFLLLTCLIRTAISSIFSLSDTACFQQLGDQPQDYGLQRLWGTVGWGIMAPLSGLLVDVVNAYRGYKSEVPGFYMAVGLMLMQCAVGCRWKLGPTKRTKGILRNVGTLLRKPKHLCFLLDIFVVGSCSSIHW
;
A
#
# COMPACT_ATOMS: atom_id res chain seq x y z
N PHE A 1 1.51 10.40 -27.91
CA PHE A 1 2.66 9.53 -27.62
C PHE A 1 3.38 9.92 -26.33
N LEU A 2 4.24 10.94 -26.30
CA LEU A 2 5.12 11.25 -25.14
C LEU A 2 4.36 11.44 -23.82
N LEU A 3 3.27 12.20 -23.85
CA LEU A 3 2.40 12.44 -22.70
C LEU A 3 1.85 11.14 -22.08
N TYR A 4 1.31 10.24 -22.91
CA TYR A 4 0.83 8.93 -22.45
C TYR A 4 1.96 8.01 -22.02
N GLY A 5 3.12 8.10 -22.67
CA GLY A 5 4.32 7.37 -22.28
C GLY A 5 4.83 7.76 -20.90
N ALA A 6 4.87 9.06 -20.57
CA ALA A 6 5.26 9.53 -19.24
C ALA A 6 4.27 9.06 -18.16
N SER A 7 2.95 9.17 -18.41
CA SER A 7 1.94 8.68 -17.48
C SER A 7 1.98 7.16 -17.28
N ALA A 8 2.36 6.39 -18.30
CA ALA A 8 2.51 4.94 -18.23
C ALA A 8 3.60 4.50 -17.24
N ILE A 9 4.60 5.36 -17.02
CA ILE A 9 5.69 5.11 -16.07
C ILE A 9 5.24 5.52 -14.66
N ILE A 10 4.63 6.70 -14.54
CA ILE A 10 4.32 7.31 -13.23
C ILE A 10 3.20 6.56 -12.50
N LEU A 11 2.10 6.24 -13.19
CA LEU A 11 0.90 5.72 -12.55
C LEU A 11 1.10 4.37 -11.83
N PRO A 12 1.74 3.35 -12.45
CA PRO A 12 2.02 2.10 -11.74
C PRO A 12 3.13 2.26 -10.69
N ASN A 13 4.14 3.09 -10.95
CA ASN A 13 5.28 3.20 -10.05
C ASN A 13 4.99 4.01 -8.78
N ILE A 14 3.97 4.87 -8.75
CA ILE A 14 3.58 5.60 -7.53
C ILE A 14 3.26 4.66 -6.37
N SER A 15 2.49 3.57 -6.61
CA SER A 15 2.13 2.63 -5.53
C SER A 15 3.34 1.82 -5.07
N VAL A 16 4.22 1.45 -6.00
CA VAL A 16 5.46 0.73 -5.69
C VAL A 16 6.41 1.63 -4.90
N PHE A 17 6.54 2.90 -5.31
CA PHE A 17 7.34 3.89 -4.58
C PHE A 17 6.81 4.14 -3.17
N GLY A 18 5.49 4.16 -2.97
CA GLY A 18 4.89 4.20 -1.63
C GLY A 18 5.37 3.06 -0.73
N ARG A 19 5.52 1.84 -1.28
CA ARG A 19 6.10 0.69 -0.57
C ARG A 19 7.59 0.87 -0.30
N GLU A 20 8.35 1.44 -1.24
CA GLU A 20 9.77 1.74 -1.03
C GLU A 20 10.01 2.78 0.08
N LEU A 21 9.03 3.65 0.34
CA LEU A 21 9.09 4.61 1.45
C LEU A 21 8.90 3.94 2.82
N GLY A 22 8.44 2.69 2.86
CA GLY A 22 8.11 1.96 4.09
C GLY A 22 6.64 2.01 4.49
N LEU A 23 5.77 2.64 3.69
CA LEU A 23 4.34 2.78 4.02
C LEU A 23 3.59 1.45 3.90
N GLY A 24 2.66 1.24 4.84
CA GLY A 24 1.76 0.09 4.87
C GLY A 24 0.82 0.01 3.67
N ALA A 25 0.27 -1.18 3.44
CA ALA A 25 -0.64 -1.45 2.31
C ALA A 25 -1.89 -0.58 2.37
N ALA A 26 -2.47 -0.50 3.56
CA ALA A 26 -3.69 0.24 3.84
C ALA A 26 -3.49 1.75 3.65
N SER A 27 -2.35 2.30 4.10
CA SER A 27 -1.98 3.71 3.93
C SER A 27 -1.88 4.10 2.46
N ILE A 28 -1.19 3.28 1.66
CA ILE A 28 -1.08 3.50 0.20
C ILE A 28 -2.46 3.39 -0.46
N GLY A 29 -3.25 2.39 -0.08
CA GLY A 29 -4.63 2.24 -0.55
C GLY A 29 -5.50 3.47 -0.24
N LEU A 30 -5.34 4.05 0.95
CA LEU A 30 -6.04 5.27 1.35
C LEU A 30 -5.60 6.47 0.49
N VAL A 31 -4.30 6.64 0.24
CA VAL A 31 -3.78 7.69 -0.67
C VAL A 31 -4.40 7.58 -2.05
N LEU A 32 -4.44 6.37 -2.61
CA LEU A 32 -5.01 6.11 -3.94
C LEU A 32 -6.53 6.30 -3.97
N THR A 33 -7.21 6.08 -2.83
CA THR A 33 -8.66 6.29 -2.69
C THR A 33 -9.02 7.77 -2.57
N VAL A 34 -8.21 8.57 -1.89
CA VAL A 34 -8.43 10.01 -1.71
C VAL A 34 -8.21 10.77 -3.03
N ALA A 35 -7.23 10.37 -3.83
CA ALA A 35 -6.85 11.08 -5.06
C ALA A 35 -8.02 11.31 -6.06
N PRO A 36 -8.89 10.32 -6.38
CA PRO A 36 -10.08 10.52 -7.21
C PRO A 36 -11.03 11.62 -6.73
N PHE A 37 -11.24 11.76 -5.42
CA PHE A 37 -12.10 12.82 -4.86
C PHE A 37 -11.49 14.20 -5.07
N VAL A 38 -10.16 14.31 -4.89
CA VAL A 38 -9.43 15.55 -5.18
C VAL A 38 -9.51 15.88 -6.67
N ILE A 39 -9.31 14.89 -7.55
CA ILE A 39 -9.42 15.07 -9.00
C ILE A 39 -10.81 15.60 -9.38
N PHE A 40 -11.88 15.03 -8.81
CA PHE A 40 -13.25 15.44 -9.08
C PHE A 40 -13.49 16.94 -8.79
N LEU A 41 -12.90 17.45 -7.72
CA LEU A 41 -13.04 18.86 -7.33
C LEU A 41 -12.12 19.80 -8.10
N VAL A 42 -10.86 19.40 -8.31
CA VAL A 42 -9.83 20.30 -8.86
C VAL A 42 -9.86 20.35 -10.39
N ARG A 43 -10.20 19.25 -11.07
CA ARG A 43 -10.19 19.20 -12.54
C ARG A 43 -11.13 20.23 -13.20
N PRO A 44 -12.39 20.44 -12.73
CA PRO A 44 -13.25 21.51 -13.26
C PRO A 44 -12.66 22.91 -13.08
N LEU A 45 -11.88 23.15 -12.01
CA LEU A 45 -11.23 24.43 -11.78
C LEU A 45 -10.13 24.68 -12.82
N ILE A 46 -9.28 23.69 -13.08
CA ILE A 46 -8.22 23.78 -14.10
C ILE A 46 -8.83 23.97 -15.49
N ALA A 47 -9.88 23.22 -15.82
CA ALA A 47 -10.63 23.40 -17.07
C ALA A 47 -11.23 24.81 -17.17
N SER A 48 -11.81 25.34 -16.10
CA SER A 48 -12.35 26.70 -16.08
C SER A 48 -11.27 27.76 -16.26
N ILE A 49 -10.05 27.56 -15.74
CA ILE A 49 -8.91 28.46 -15.94
C ILE A 49 -8.50 28.45 -17.42
N SER A 50 -8.40 27.28 -18.03
CA SER A 50 -8.12 27.13 -19.47
C SER A 50 -9.14 27.90 -20.33
N ASP A 51 -10.42 27.76 -20.04
CA ASP A 51 -11.51 28.44 -20.76
C ASP A 51 -11.49 29.96 -20.58
N LYS A 52 -11.07 30.46 -19.40
CA LYS A 52 -10.92 31.90 -19.14
C LYS A 52 -9.75 32.51 -19.88
N LEU A 53 -8.64 31.79 -19.97
CA LEU A 53 -7.42 32.27 -20.65
C LEU A 53 -7.52 32.20 -22.18
N GLN A 54 -8.50 31.45 -22.70
CA GLN A 54 -8.74 31.21 -24.12
C GLN A 54 -7.55 30.66 -24.92
N LYS A 55 -6.50 30.22 -24.22
CA LYS A 55 -5.23 29.74 -24.76
C LYS A 55 -4.89 28.42 -24.08
N ILE A 56 -5.15 27.32 -24.77
CA ILE A 56 -4.98 25.99 -24.18
C ILE A 56 -3.52 25.55 -24.06
N THR A 57 -2.68 25.89 -25.04
CA THR A 57 -1.26 25.50 -25.08
C THR A 57 -0.47 25.95 -23.85
N PRO A 58 -0.48 27.24 -23.44
CA PRO A 58 0.29 27.66 -22.27
C PRO A 58 -0.22 27.01 -20.99
N VAL A 59 -1.54 26.81 -20.85
CA VAL A 59 -2.11 26.14 -19.67
C VAL A 59 -1.68 24.69 -19.61
N LEU A 60 -1.73 23.96 -20.73
CA LEU A 60 -1.25 22.59 -20.83
C LEU A 60 0.23 22.51 -20.43
N ILE A 61 1.09 23.38 -20.97
CA ILE A 61 2.53 23.39 -20.66
C ILE A 61 2.75 23.69 -19.16
N THR A 62 2.04 24.65 -18.58
CA THR A 62 2.16 24.96 -17.15
C THR A 62 1.77 23.76 -16.27
N VAL A 63 0.70 23.05 -16.61
CA VAL A 63 0.27 21.87 -15.83
C VAL A 63 1.27 20.72 -15.98
N VAL A 64 1.83 20.48 -17.18
CA VAL A 64 2.88 19.47 -17.40
C VAL A 64 4.15 19.80 -16.61
N LEU A 65 4.57 21.07 -16.58
CA LEU A 65 5.73 21.50 -15.81
C LEU A 65 5.48 21.36 -14.29
N LEU A 66 4.28 21.69 -13.82
CA LEU A 66 3.92 21.48 -12.42
C LEU A 66 3.92 19.99 -12.06
N GLU A 67 3.43 19.12 -12.94
CA GLU A 67 3.51 17.67 -12.75
C GLU A 67 4.97 17.21 -12.64
N ALA A 68 5.83 17.64 -13.56
CA ALA A 68 7.24 17.27 -13.55
C ALA A 68 7.93 17.71 -12.25
N VAL A 69 7.63 18.92 -11.75
CA VAL A 69 8.14 19.39 -10.46
C VAL A 69 7.62 18.51 -9.32
N CYS A 70 6.33 18.18 -9.29
CA CYS A 70 5.79 17.31 -8.25
C CYS A 70 6.42 15.90 -8.28
N VAL A 71 6.64 15.32 -9.46
CA VAL A 71 7.31 14.01 -9.61
C VAL A 71 8.75 14.08 -9.09
N LEU A 72 9.47 15.16 -9.37
CA LEU A 72 10.81 15.37 -8.81
C LEU A 72 10.76 15.50 -7.29
N LEU A 73 9.82 16.28 -6.73
CA LEU A 73 9.66 16.43 -5.29
C LEU A 73 9.32 15.11 -4.60
N VAL A 74 8.49 14.25 -5.20
CA VAL A 74 8.21 12.90 -4.69
C VAL A 74 9.49 12.06 -4.61
N SER A 75 10.35 12.19 -5.61
CA SER A 75 11.61 11.42 -5.69
C SER A 75 12.61 11.79 -4.57
N PHE A 76 12.44 12.95 -3.93
CA PHE A 76 13.28 13.39 -2.80
C PHE A 76 12.71 13.04 -1.43
N ILE A 77 11.55 12.39 -1.35
CA ILE A 77 11.01 11.97 -0.04
C ILE A 77 11.96 10.92 0.55
N PRO A 78 12.52 11.15 1.76
CA PRO A 78 13.44 10.21 2.37
C PRO A 78 12.71 8.92 2.76
N ARG A 79 13.36 7.78 2.52
CA ARG A 79 12.85 6.46 2.90
C ARG A 79 12.83 6.35 4.43
N GLN A 80 11.81 5.70 4.97
CA GLN A 80 11.81 5.30 6.36
C GLN A 80 12.73 4.08 6.51
N GLU A 81 13.69 4.14 7.43
CA GLU A 81 14.38 2.96 7.91
C GLU A 81 13.39 2.19 8.77
N VAL A 82 12.62 1.28 8.16
CA VAL A 82 11.75 0.39 8.92
C VAL A 82 12.68 -0.49 9.76
N PRO A 83 12.63 -0.43 11.11
CA PRO A 83 13.36 -1.36 11.92
C PRO A 83 12.91 -2.76 11.51
N VAL A 84 13.88 -3.60 11.16
CA VAL A 84 13.63 -5.00 10.80
C VAL A 84 12.91 -5.64 11.98
N GLU A 85 11.59 -5.75 11.90
CA GLU A 85 10.77 -6.49 12.85
C GLU A 85 11.18 -7.95 12.69
N HIS A 86 12.14 -8.36 13.52
CA HIS A 86 12.55 -9.75 13.64
C HIS A 86 11.30 -10.54 13.99
N ASP A 87 11.03 -11.59 13.22
CA ASP A 87 10.01 -12.62 13.44
C ASP A 87 9.38 -12.51 14.81
N ALA A 88 8.13 -12.00 14.88
CA ALA A 88 7.42 -11.76 16.12
C ALA A 88 7.41 -13.03 16.99
N LYS A 89 8.42 -13.18 17.84
CA LYS A 89 8.53 -14.27 18.80
C LYS A 89 7.40 -14.08 19.79
N LEU A 90 6.41 -14.97 19.78
CA LEU A 90 5.39 -14.98 20.81
C LEU A 90 6.06 -15.35 22.13
N SER A 91 5.90 -14.49 23.14
CA SER A 91 6.27 -14.81 24.52
C SER A 91 5.07 -15.45 25.23
N PHE A 92 5.32 -16.58 25.89
CA PHE A 92 4.33 -17.35 26.63
C PHE A 92 4.68 -17.33 28.12
N GLN A 93 3.79 -16.81 28.95
CA GLN A 93 3.97 -16.77 30.40
C GLN A 93 3.33 -18.01 31.02
N LEU A 94 4.15 -18.88 31.61
CA LEU A 94 3.73 -20.04 32.38
C LEU A 94 3.49 -19.63 33.83
N ASN A 95 2.36 -20.04 34.39
CA ASN A 95 2.00 -19.83 35.80
C ASN A 95 1.88 -21.19 36.50
N LEU A 96 2.68 -21.40 37.54
CA LEU A 96 2.84 -22.71 38.20
C LEU A 96 2.04 -22.82 39.51
N THR A 97 1.04 -21.96 39.70
CA THR A 97 0.27 -21.84 40.94
C THR A 97 -0.85 -22.86 41.12
N ALA A 98 -1.29 -23.54 40.05
CA ALA A 98 -2.38 -24.51 40.08
C ALA A 98 -1.87 -25.97 40.05
N SER A 99 -2.75 -26.96 40.21
CA SER A 99 -2.39 -28.39 40.09
C SER A 99 -1.83 -28.74 38.70
N ASP A 100 -2.29 -28.01 37.69
CA ASP A 100 -1.93 -28.15 36.29
C ASP A 100 -1.11 -26.94 35.85
N ALA A 101 -0.16 -27.14 34.94
CA ALA A 101 0.55 -26.04 34.30
C ALA A 101 -0.40 -25.28 33.37
N VAL A 102 -0.67 -24.01 33.71
CA VAL A 102 -1.48 -23.10 32.91
C VAL A 102 -0.60 -21.95 32.46
N GLY A 103 -0.70 -21.56 31.20
CA GLY A 103 0.01 -20.38 30.70
C GLY A 103 -0.85 -19.51 29.80
N SER A 104 -0.39 -18.29 29.56
CA SER A 104 -1.04 -17.33 28.68
C SER A 104 0.00 -16.64 27.81
N PHE A 105 -0.33 -16.43 26.55
CA PHE A 105 0.49 -15.62 25.65
C PHE A 105 0.42 -14.14 26.06
N MET A 106 1.57 -13.47 26.10
CA MET A 106 1.63 -12.04 26.41
C MET A 106 1.31 -11.21 25.15
N GLY A 107 0.65 -10.06 25.33
CA GLY A 107 0.30 -9.15 24.23
C GLY A 107 -0.97 -9.49 23.45
N LEU A 108 -1.82 -10.39 23.98
CA LEU A 108 -3.18 -10.61 23.47
C LEU A 108 -4.16 -9.67 24.15
N GLU A 109 -4.34 -8.50 23.55
CA GLU A 109 -5.42 -7.59 23.93
C GLU A 109 -6.79 -8.20 23.58
N ARG A 110 -7.80 -7.91 24.41
CA ARG A 110 -9.21 -8.19 24.12
C ARG A 110 -9.56 -7.44 22.82
N ASP A 111 -10.17 -8.16 21.87
CA ASP A 111 -10.55 -7.73 20.51
C ASP A 111 -9.52 -7.98 19.39
N SER A 112 -8.40 -8.67 19.66
CA SER A 112 -7.45 -9.08 18.60
C SER A 112 -7.87 -10.38 17.90
N CYS A 113 -7.69 -10.44 16.57
CA CYS A 113 -7.87 -11.64 15.73
C CYS A 113 -7.07 -12.83 16.29
N LYS A 114 -5.92 -12.54 16.91
CA LYS A 114 -5.06 -13.51 17.60
C LYS A 114 -5.83 -14.23 18.72
N ALA A 115 -6.58 -13.51 19.55
CA ALA A 115 -7.29 -14.10 20.71
C ALA A 115 -8.42 -15.01 20.27
N GLU A 116 -9.19 -14.61 19.27
CA GLU A 116 -10.30 -15.38 18.73
C GLU A 116 -9.82 -16.65 18.01
N HIS A 117 -8.73 -16.54 17.22
CA HIS A 117 -8.18 -17.70 16.51
C HIS A 117 -7.54 -18.70 17.46
N LEU A 118 -6.76 -18.24 18.46
CA LEU A 118 -6.14 -19.13 19.44
C LEU A 118 -7.18 -19.79 20.35
N ALA A 119 -8.33 -19.15 20.62
CA ALA A 119 -9.41 -19.74 21.40
C ALA A 119 -10.15 -20.88 20.66
N ASN A 120 -10.13 -20.88 19.33
CA ASN A 120 -10.89 -21.83 18.50
C ASN A 120 -10.03 -22.93 17.86
N SER A 121 -8.70 -22.86 17.99
CA SER A 121 -7.75 -23.77 17.33
C SER A 121 -6.87 -24.52 18.34
N THR A 122 -6.59 -25.80 18.07
CA THR A 122 -5.54 -26.55 18.78
C THR A 122 -4.18 -26.17 18.21
N ILE A 123 -3.28 -25.65 19.06
CA ILE A 123 -1.97 -25.14 18.64
C ILE A 123 -0.87 -26.06 19.14
N TYR A 124 0.08 -26.38 18.25
CA TYR A 124 1.31 -27.10 18.58
C TYR A 124 2.43 -26.08 18.80
N CYS A 125 3.10 -26.10 19.96
CA CYS A 125 4.14 -25.13 20.30
C CYS A 125 5.36 -25.79 20.96
N SER A 126 6.55 -25.40 20.51
CA SER A 126 7.81 -25.67 21.19
C SER A 126 8.15 -24.47 22.11
N LEU A 127 8.28 -24.72 23.42
CA LEU A 127 8.55 -23.67 24.42
C LEU A 127 10.01 -23.74 24.89
N THR A 128 10.69 -22.60 24.89
CA THR A 128 12.06 -22.46 25.38
C THR A 128 12.08 -21.49 26.56
N CYS A 129 12.36 -21.99 27.76
CA CYS A 129 12.31 -21.22 29.00
C CYS A 129 13.72 -20.91 29.54
N PRO A 130 13.96 -19.72 30.12
CA PRO A 130 15.23 -19.38 30.76
C PRO A 130 15.42 -20.18 32.06
N CYS A 131 16.66 -20.56 32.34
CA CYS A 131 17.02 -21.31 33.54
C CYS A 131 17.82 -20.49 34.54
N PRO A 132 17.59 -20.66 35.85
CA PRO A 132 18.47 -20.14 36.88
C PRO A 132 19.76 -20.98 36.93
N GLY A 133 20.92 -20.34 36.81
CA GLY A 133 22.22 -21.00 36.71
C GLY A 133 22.60 -21.77 37.97
N GLY A 134 23.08 -23.02 37.79
CA GLY A 134 23.74 -23.81 38.83
C GLY A 134 25.12 -24.26 38.37
N ASN A 135 26.18 -23.61 38.86
CA ASN A 135 27.54 -24.13 38.80
C ASN A 135 27.63 -25.37 39.70
N GLN A 136 27.54 -26.59 39.13
CA GLN A 136 28.22 -27.77 39.67
C GLN A 136 28.17 -28.96 38.70
N THR A 137 29.36 -29.47 38.37
CA THR A 137 29.61 -30.74 37.69
C THR A 137 29.42 -31.90 38.66
N ILE A 138 28.41 -32.74 38.48
CA ILE A 138 28.40 -34.13 38.97
C ILE A 138 27.70 -35.01 37.93
N GLU A 139 28.42 -36.02 37.45
CA GLU A 139 27.89 -37.11 36.62
C GLU A 139 26.87 -37.93 37.41
N THR A 140 25.64 -38.07 36.90
CA THR A 140 24.87 -39.33 36.97
C THR A 140 23.63 -39.26 36.08
N SER A 141 23.48 -40.31 35.26
CA SER A 141 22.27 -40.87 34.66
C SER A 141 20.94 -40.08 34.69
N VAL A 142 20.46 -39.75 33.49
CA VAL A 142 19.05 -39.47 33.12
C VAL A 142 18.40 -38.26 33.82
N ASN A 143 18.62 -37.05 33.28
CA ASN A 143 17.61 -36.00 33.08
C ASN A 143 18.29 -34.65 32.81
N GLU A 144 18.11 -34.15 31.60
CA GLU A 144 18.71 -32.92 31.08
C GLU A 144 18.24 -31.68 31.86
N SER A 145 19.20 -31.04 32.51
CA SER A 145 19.19 -29.64 32.93
C SER A 145 18.88 -28.73 31.73
N CYS A 146 17.81 -27.92 31.84
CA CYS A 146 17.33 -26.93 30.86
C CYS A 146 16.81 -27.48 29.52
N ARG A 147 15.78 -28.32 29.57
CA ARG A 147 15.11 -28.77 28.35
C ARG A 147 14.34 -27.65 27.66
N SER A 148 14.60 -27.46 26.37
CA SER A 148 13.55 -27.02 25.44
C SER A 148 12.39 -28.00 25.56
N LEU A 149 11.22 -27.52 25.97
CA LEU A 149 10.06 -28.38 26.17
C LEU A 149 9.28 -28.43 24.86
N HIS A 150 9.33 -29.59 24.21
CA HIS A 150 8.56 -29.84 23.00
C HIS A 150 7.15 -30.27 23.41
N PHE A 151 6.18 -29.36 23.33
CA PHE A 151 4.78 -29.68 23.63
C PHE A 151 3.99 -29.87 22.34
N THR A 152 3.05 -30.82 22.37
CA THR A 152 2.26 -31.16 21.20
C THR A 152 0.84 -30.62 21.24
N ASN A 153 0.30 -30.13 22.37
CA ASN A 153 -1.05 -29.55 22.34
C ASN A 153 -1.31 -28.54 23.48
N LEU A 154 -1.84 -27.37 23.12
CA LEU A 154 -2.36 -26.36 24.03
C LEU A 154 -3.89 -26.32 23.92
N GLN A 155 -4.59 -26.65 25.01
CA GLN A 155 -6.06 -26.65 25.02
C GLN A 155 -6.61 -25.42 25.77
N PRO A 156 -7.54 -24.65 25.17
CA PRO A 156 -8.14 -23.49 25.84
C PRO A 156 -9.02 -23.94 27.02
N MET A 157 -8.98 -23.20 28.14
CA MET A 157 -9.76 -23.54 29.33
C MET A 157 -11.24 -23.13 29.15
N PRO A 158 -12.21 -24.01 29.44
CA PRO A 158 -13.63 -23.66 29.31
C PRO A 158 -14.06 -22.66 30.39
N GLY A 159 -14.61 -21.53 29.98
CA GLY A 159 -15.27 -20.55 30.87
C GLY A 159 -14.42 -19.37 31.33
N ASN A 160 -13.20 -19.17 30.83
CA ASN A 160 -12.40 -17.98 31.12
C ASN A 160 -12.15 -17.15 29.85
N VAL A 161 -12.41 -15.84 29.93
CA VAL A 161 -12.28 -14.87 28.82
C VAL A 161 -10.83 -14.39 28.65
N THR A 162 -9.90 -14.94 29.45
CA THR A 162 -8.46 -14.73 29.29
C THR A 162 -7.87 -15.90 28.54
N SER A 163 -6.93 -15.61 27.65
CA SER A 163 -6.14 -16.51 26.79
C SER A 163 -5.28 -17.52 27.57
N ALA A 164 -5.91 -18.27 28.48
CA ALA A 164 -5.28 -19.26 29.34
C ALA A 164 -5.38 -20.65 28.68
N PHE A 165 -4.21 -21.24 28.44
CA PHE A 165 -4.04 -22.54 27.82
C PHE A 165 -3.50 -23.54 28.84
N ARG A 166 -4.07 -24.74 28.82
CA ARG A 166 -3.58 -25.89 29.56
C ARG A 166 -2.60 -26.68 28.69
N LEU A 167 -1.46 -27.07 29.26
CA LEU A 167 -0.43 -27.83 28.56
C LEU A 167 -0.74 -29.33 28.60
N MET A 168 -0.67 -29.97 27.43
CA MET A 168 -0.90 -31.41 27.26
C MET A 168 0.40 -32.10 26.79
N SER A 169 0.70 -33.26 27.35
CA SER A 169 1.82 -34.11 26.92
C SER A 169 1.40 -35.09 25.82
N ASN A 170 2.37 -35.61 25.07
CA ASN A 170 2.13 -36.53 23.95
C ASN A 170 1.65 -37.93 24.40
N GLU A 171 1.94 -38.31 25.65
CA GLU A 171 1.64 -39.65 26.18
C GLU A 171 0.95 -39.67 27.57
N SER A 172 0.73 -38.51 28.18
CA SER A 172 0.02 -38.39 29.47
C SER A 172 -0.88 -37.15 29.44
N GLY A 173 -1.92 -37.15 30.27
CA GLY A 173 -2.91 -36.08 30.34
C GLY A 173 -2.34 -34.71 30.77
N PRO A 174 -3.12 -33.85 31.43
CA PRO A 174 -2.64 -32.52 31.80
C PRO A 174 -1.35 -32.58 32.63
N LEU A 175 -0.35 -31.78 32.23
CA LEU A 175 0.92 -31.71 32.95
C LEU A 175 0.74 -31.02 34.30
N SER A 176 1.24 -31.64 35.36
CA SER A 176 1.20 -31.05 36.69
C SER A 176 2.28 -29.98 36.84
N SER A 177 1.97 -28.89 37.54
CA SER A 177 2.94 -27.81 37.84
C SER A 177 4.18 -28.31 38.59
N ALA A 178 4.08 -29.43 39.31
CA ALA A 178 5.17 -30.06 40.05
C ALA A 178 6.28 -30.67 39.18
N SER A 179 6.06 -30.83 37.86
CA SER A 179 7.12 -31.31 36.94
C SER A 179 8.13 -30.23 36.55
N PHE A 180 7.95 -28.99 37.03
CA PHE A 180 8.77 -27.85 36.67
C PHE A 180 9.41 -27.25 37.92
N ASP A 181 10.75 -27.26 37.99
CA ASP A 181 11.51 -26.65 39.09
C ASP A 181 12.27 -25.41 38.58
N PHE A 182 11.55 -24.29 38.48
CA PHE A 182 12.12 -23.02 38.00
C PHE A 182 12.43 -22.02 39.12
N GLY A 183 12.15 -22.36 40.39
CA GLY A 183 12.35 -21.46 41.53
C GLY A 183 11.48 -20.19 41.55
N GLU A 184 10.69 -19.93 40.51
CA GLU A 184 9.79 -18.78 40.37
C GLU A 184 8.34 -19.22 40.12
N VAL A 185 7.40 -18.41 40.60
CA VAL A 185 5.95 -18.68 40.52
C VAL A 185 5.40 -18.52 39.08
N ALA A 186 6.05 -17.69 38.27
CA ALA A 186 5.73 -17.49 36.86
C ALA A 186 7.00 -17.33 36.03
N VAL A 187 7.07 -17.99 34.87
CA VAL A 187 8.25 -17.99 33.99
C VAL A 187 7.82 -17.57 32.59
N THR A 188 8.63 -16.72 31.95
CA THR A 188 8.38 -16.27 30.58
C THR A 188 9.21 -17.11 29.61
N CYS A 189 8.56 -17.76 28.65
CA CYS A 189 9.21 -18.66 27.69
C CYS A 189 9.00 -18.18 26.25
N ASP A 190 10.00 -18.38 25.41
CA ASP A 190 9.90 -18.17 23.96
C ASP A 190 9.07 -19.31 23.36
N ALA A 191 8.00 -18.98 22.63
CA ALA A 191 7.10 -19.96 22.02
C ALA A 191 7.26 -19.98 20.50
N ASN A 192 7.61 -21.14 19.94
CA ASN A 192 7.60 -21.41 18.52
C ASN A 192 6.42 -22.32 18.16
N CYS A 193 5.35 -21.73 17.60
CA CYS A 193 4.08 -22.40 17.39
C CYS A 193 3.78 -22.63 15.90
N SER A 194 3.32 -23.84 15.54
CA SER A 194 2.77 -24.11 14.20
C SER A 194 1.27 -23.79 14.19
N ALA A 195 0.94 -22.51 14.14
CA ALA A 195 -0.39 -22.05 13.76
C ALA A 195 -0.27 -21.23 12.48
N GLU A 196 -1.25 -21.31 11.58
CA GLU A 196 -1.44 -20.33 10.49
C GLU A 196 -1.90 -18.97 11.05
N LEU A 197 -1.21 -18.48 12.09
CA LEU A 197 -1.41 -17.18 12.73
C LEU A 197 -0.95 -16.03 11.82
N LEU A 198 -0.26 -16.36 10.72
CA LEU A 198 0.35 -15.43 9.76
C LEU A 198 -0.68 -14.45 9.18
N GLN A 199 -1.93 -14.87 8.98
CA GLN A 199 -2.98 -13.99 8.44
C GLN A 199 -3.50 -12.99 9.48
N CYS A 200 -3.67 -13.40 10.75
CA CYS A 200 -4.07 -12.48 11.84
C CYS A 200 -2.93 -11.54 12.22
N LEU A 201 -1.69 -12.04 12.32
CA LEU A 201 -0.50 -11.22 12.61
C LEU A 201 -0.31 -10.12 11.58
N LYS A 202 -0.47 -10.46 10.30
CA LYS A 202 -0.38 -9.51 9.20
C LYS A 202 -1.48 -8.45 9.25
N ARG A 203 -2.71 -8.83 9.62
CA ARG A 203 -3.85 -7.90 9.67
C ARG A 203 -3.76 -6.92 10.83
N ASP A 204 -3.37 -7.36 12.03
CA ASP A 204 -3.17 -6.47 13.18
C ASP A 204 -1.96 -5.54 12.94
N ALA A 205 -0.88 -6.07 12.35
CA ALA A 205 0.28 -5.26 11.95
C ALA A 205 -0.07 -4.23 10.87
N ASP A 206 -0.80 -4.61 9.81
CA ASP A 206 -1.23 -3.68 8.75
C ASP A 206 -2.17 -2.59 9.28
N SER A 207 -2.97 -2.88 10.31
CA SER A 207 -3.91 -1.92 10.92
C SER A 207 -3.19 -0.94 11.86
N ALA A 208 -2.28 -1.44 12.70
CA ALA A 208 -1.47 -0.62 13.60
C ALA A 208 -0.49 0.27 12.82
N THR A 209 0.18 -0.29 11.81
CA THR A 209 1.09 0.46 10.91
C THR A 209 0.35 1.56 10.16
N ALA A 210 -0.90 1.36 9.74
CA ALA A 210 -1.65 2.41 9.05
C ALA A 210 -1.94 3.63 9.94
N VAL A 211 -2.20 3.41 11.23
CA VAL A 211 -2.44 4.50 12.19
C VAL A 211 -1.12 5.22 12.49
N GLU A 212 -0.03 4.47 12.68
CA GLU A 212 1.31 5.04 12.89
C GLU A 212 1.80 5.82 11.66
N ASP A 213 1.57 5.30 10.45
CA ASP A 213 1.92 5.95 9.19
C ASP A 213 1.25 7.33 9.07
N MET A 214 0.01 7.47 9.53
CA MET A 214 -0.71 8.76 9.49
C MET A 214 -0.10 9.84 10.37
N HIS A 215 0.74 9.47 11.35
CA HIS A 215 1.50 10.42 12.15
C HIS A 215 2.80 10.88 11.45
N LEU A 216 3.25 10.18 10.42
CA LEU A 216 4.48 10.50 9.70
C LEU A 216 4.27 11.66 8.71
N LEU A 217 5.21 12.60 8.70
CA LEU A 217 5.25 13.66 7.69
C LEU A 217 5.38 13.10 6.27
N GLN A 218 6.12 11.99 6.11
CA GLN A 218 6.32 11.30 4.83
C GLN A 218 4.99 10.89 4.21
N PHE A 219 4.05 10.37 5.01
CA PHE A 219 2.72 9.99 4.54
C PHE A 219 1.97 11.20 3.97
N TRP A 220 1.91 12.32 4.69
CA TRP A 220 1.20 13.53 4.24
C TRP A 220 1.85 14.18 3.01
N LEU A 221 3.17 14.20 2.93
CA LEU A 221 3.89 14.67 1.74
C LEU A 221 3.60 13.76 0.55
N PHE A 222 3.65 12.45 0.73
CA PHE A 222 3.33 11.47 -0.30
C PHE A 222 1.87 11.57 -0.75
N LEU A 223 0.93 11.72 0.17
CA LEU A 223 -0.50 11.94 -0.11
C LEU A 223 -0.70 13.21 -0.95
N LEU A 224 -0.15 14.34 -0.49
CA LEU A 224 -0.29 15.64 -1.16
C LEU A 224 0.27 15.59 -2.57
N LEU A 225 1.52 15.14 -2.72
CA LEU A 225 2.19 15.11 -4.01
C LEU A 225 1.54 14.10 -4.96
N THR A 226 1.13 12.93 -4.47
CA THR A 226 0.39 11.95 -5.27
C THR A 226 -0.93 12.51 -5.77
N CYS A 227 -1.68 13.23 -4.91
CA CYS A 227 -2.91 13.90 -5.31
C CYS A 227 -2.65 14.97 -6.39
N LEU A 228 -1.58 15.77 -6.24
CA LEU A 228 -1.19 16.79 -7.22
C LEU A 228 -0.81 16.16 -8.56
N ILE A 229 0.03 15.12 -8.56
CA ILE A 229 0.46 14.40 -9.77
C ILE A 229 -0.75 13.79 -10.49
N ARG A 230 -1.59 13.03 -9.77
CA ARG A 230 -2.78 12.38 -10.34
C ARG A 230 -3.78 13.40 -10.91
N THR A 231 -3.94 14.53 -10.24
CA THR A 231 -4.78 15.65 -10.72
C THR A 231 -4.20 16.33 -11.94
N ALA A 232 -2.88 16.53 -11.98
CA ALA A 232 -2.19 17.07 -13.14
C ALA A 232 -2.36 16.14 -14.35
N ILE A 233 -2.09 14.83 -14.21
CA ILE A 233 -2.29 13.83 -15.26
C ILE A 233 -3.72 13.86 -15.81
N SER A 234 -4.72 13.86 -14.92
CA SER A 234 -6.14 13.89 -15.33
C SER A 234 -6.49 15.15 -16.11
N SER A 235 -6.00 16.31 -15.65
CA SER A 235 -6.16 17.60 -16.30
C SER A 235 -5.45 17.66 -17.66
N ILE A 236 -4.23 17.11 -17.74
CA ILE A 236 -3.41 17.05 -18.93
C ILE A 236 -4.07 16.21 -20.02
N PHE A 237 -4.62 15.04 -19.68
CA PHE A 237 -5.41 14.26 -20.65
C PHE A 237 -6.59 15.06 -21.19
N SER A 238 -7.35 15.71 -20.31
CA SER A 238 -8.52 16.52 -20.71
C SER A 238 -8.16 17.71 -21.61
N LEU A 239 -7.07 18.42 -21.28
CA LEU A 239 -6.59 19.57 -22.04
C LEU A 239 -5.97 19.12 -23.37
N SER A 240 -5.27 17.99 -23.39
CA SER A 240 -4.73 17.40 -24.61
C SER A 240 -5.84 16.96 -25.57
N ASP A 241 -6.93 16.37 -25.06
CA ASP A 241 -8.09 16.02 -25.88
C ASP A 241 -8.73 17.27 -26.48
N THR A 242 -8.90 18.31 -25.67
CA THR A 242 -9.47 19.59 -26.15
C THR A 242 -8.56 20.22 -27.22
N ALA A 243 -7.25 20.22 -27.01
CA ALA A 243 -6.28 20.72 -28.00
C ALA A 243 -6.32 19.89 -29.30
N CYS A 244 -6.49 18.57 -29.18
CA CYS A 244 -6.64 17.69 -30.33
C CYS A 244 -7.92 18.00 -31.13
N PHE A 245 -9.07 18.17 -30.48
CA PHE A 245 -10.31 18.53 -31.16
C PHE A 245 -10.24 19.91 -31.82
N GLN A 246 -9.53 20.88 -31.22
CA GLN A 246 -9.28 22.17 -31.87
C GLN A 246 -8.45 22.04 -33.14
N GLN A 247 -7.47 21.13 -33.14
CA GLN A 247 -6.61 20.90 -34.30
C GLN A 247 -7.32 20.13 -35.42
N LEU A 248 -8.17 19.17 -35.06
CA LEU A 248 -8.93 18.36 -36.01
C LEU A 248 -10.03 19.16 -36.73
N GLY A 249 -10.55 20.22 -36.10
CA GLY A 249 -11.58 21.07 -36.70
C GLY A 249 -12.80 20.26 -37.14
N ASP A 250 -13.04 20.20 -38.45
CA ASP A 250 -14.20 19.53 -39.05
C ASP A 250 -14.02 18.00 -39.25
N GLN A 251 -12.89 17.42 -38.82
CA GLN A 251 -12.58 15.99 -38.99
C GLN A 251 -12.49 15.22 -37.65
N PRO A 252 -13.58 15.12 -36.87
CA PRO A 252 -13.54 14.45 -35.57
C PRO A 252 -13.29 12.92 -35.66
N GLN A 253 -13.49 12.31 -36.84
CA GLN A 253 -13.25 10.88 -37.06
C GLN A 253 -11.79 10.45 -36.81
N ASP A 254 -10.83 11.36 -37.00
CA ASP A 254 -9.40 11.04 -36.85
C ASP A 254 -8.92 11.09 -35.39
N TYR A 255 -9.80 11.45 -34.45
CA TYR A 255 -9.50 11.41 -33.01
C TYR A 255 -9.05 10.02 -32.55
N GLY A 256 -9.66 8.96 -33.11
CA GLY A 256 -9.28 7.57 -32.81
C GLY A 256 -7.82 7.27 -33.16
N LEU A 257 -7.33 7.81 -34.30
CA LEU A 257 -5.94 7.64 -34.72
C LEU A 257 -4.97 8.36 -33.79
N GLN A 258 -5.33 9.55 -33.29
CA GLN A 258 -4.54 10.24 -32.28
C GLN A 258 -4.49 9.46 -30.96
N ARG A 259 -5.62 8.87 -30.55
CA ARG A 259 -5.71 8.04 -29.34
C ARG A 259 -4.85 6.78 -29.45
N LEU A 260 -4.81 6.15 -30.63
CA LEU A 260 -3.95 5.00 -30.92
C LEU A 260 -2.47 5.29 -30.61
N TRP A 261 -1.95 6.45 -31.06
CA TRP A 261 -0.58 6.87 -30.75
C TRP A 261 -0.34 7.14 -29.25
N GLY A 262 -1.40 7.36 -28.46
CA GLY A 262 -1.35 7.35 -27.00
C GLY A 262 -1.09 5.94 -26.47
N THR A 263 -1.86 4.96 -26.92
CA THR A 263 -1.71 3.54 -26.54
C THR A 263 -0.36 2.97 -26.94
N VAL A 264 0.13 3.28 -28.14
CA VAL A 264 1.48 2.88 -28.58
C VAL A 264 2.56 3.47 -27.67
N GLY A 265 2.40 4.73 -27.25
CA GLY A 265 3.30 5.37 -26.29
C GLY A 265 3.32 4.66 -24.94
N TRP A 266 2.14 4.27 -24.43
CA TRP A 266 2.02 3.50 -23.20
C TRP A 266 2.69 2.13 -23.31
N GLY A 267 2.39 1.39 -24.38
CA GLY A 267 2.88 0.03 -24.60
C GLY A 267 4.40 -0.05 -24.81
N ILE A 268 5.04 0.99 -25.34
CA ILE A 268 6.49 1.03 -25.53
C ILE A 268 7.20 1.56 -24.27
N MET A 269 6.68 2.64 -23.66
CA MET A 269 7.40 3.30 -22.56
C MET A 269 7.30 2.53 -21.23
N ALA A 270 6.20 1.82 -20.97
CA ALA A 270 6.07 1.00 -19.76
C ALA A 270 7.13 -0.11 -19.62
N PRO A 271 7.36 -0.99 -20.62
CA PRO A 271 8.42 -1.98 -20.53
C PRO A 271 9.81 -1.32 -20.56
N LEU A 272 9.99 -0.24 -21.32
CA LEU A 272 11.27 0.48 -21.37
C LEU A 272 11.64 1.06 -20.00
N SER A 273 10.67 1.61 -19.25
CA SER A 273 10.93 2.06 -17.87
C SER A 273 11.28 0.91 -16.94
N GLY A 274 10.58 -0.22 -17.06
CA GLY A 274 10.86 -1.40 -16.24
C GLY A 274 12.29 -1.88 -16.46
N LEU A 275 12.70 -2.06 -17.72
CA LEU A 275 14.07 -2.45 -18.07
C LEU A 275 15.11 -1.45 -17.57
N LEU A 276 14.84 -0.15 -17.68
CA LEU A 276 15.75 0.88 -17.18
C LEU A 276 15.92 0.76 -15.65
N VAL A 277 14.81 0.63 -14.92
CA VAL A 277 14.80 0.48 -13.47
C VAL A 277 15.55 -0.78 -13.06
N ASP A 278 15.31 -1.91 -13.74
CA ASP A 278 15.97 -3.18 -13.46
C ASP A 278 17.49 -3.12 -13.68
N VAL A 279 17.93 -2.54 -14.80
CA VAL A 279 19.38 -2.39 -15.10
C VAL A 279 20.06 -1.47 -14.08
N VAL A 280 19.43 -0.35 -13.73
CA VAL A 280 20.00 0.59 -12.75
C VAL A 280 20.03 -0.04 -11.36
N ASN A 281 18.99 -0.78 -10.97
CA ASN A 281 18.93 -1.46 -9.68
C ASN A 281 19.95 -2.60 -9.60
N ALA A 282 20.16 -3.35 -10.68
CA ALA A 282 21.21 -4.37 -10.77
C ALA A 282 22.62 -3.77 -10.60
N TYR A 283 22.85 -2.58 -11.16
CA TYR A 283 24.11 -1.87 -11.02
C TYR A 283 24.32 -1.27 -9.61
N ARG A 284 23.26 -0.73 -9.00
CA ARG A 284 23.33 -0.08 -7.68
C ARG A 284 23.25 -1.04 -6.49
N GLY A 285 22.73 -2.25 -6.69
CA GLY A 285 22.57 -3.25 -5.63
C GLY A 285 21.41 -2.99 -4.66
N TYR A 286 20.57 -1.97 -4.91
CA TYR A 286 19.34 -1.72 -4.15
C TYR A 286 18.18 -1.39 -5.09
N LYS A 287 16.95 -1.68 -4.67
CA LYS A 287 15.74 -1.39 -5.45
C LYS A 287 15.34 0.08 -5.31
N SER A 288 15.11 0.75 -6.43
CA SER A 288 14.62 2.12 -6.50
C SER A 288 13.78 2.36 -7.75
N GLU A 289 12.58 2.91 -7.56
CA GLU A 289 11.70 3.34 -8.66
C GLU A 289 12.07 4.72 -9.24
N VAL A 290 12.95 5.46 -8.57
CA VAL A 290 13.36 6.83 -8.91
C VAL A 290 13.94 6.97 -10.34
N PRO A 291 14.74 6.02 -10.89
CA PRO A 291 15.21 6.11 -12.27
C PRO A 291 14.07 6.22 -13.30
N GLY A 292 12.95 5.53 -13.05
CA GLY A 292 11.75 5.61 -13.89
C GLY A 292 11.13 7.01 -13.86
N PHE A 293 11.05 7.63 -12.67
CA PHE A 293 10.56 9.01 -12.54
C PHE A 293 11.43 10.03 -13.29
N TYR A 294 12.76 9.88 -13.27
CA TYR A 294 13.63 10.75 -14.07
C TYR A 294 13.42 10.57 -15.58
N MET A 295 13.20 9.33 -16.04
CA MET A 295 12.85 9.09 -17.43
C MET A 295 11.51 9.74 -17.81
N ALA A 296 10.51 9.64 -16.94
CA ALA A 296 9.21 10.27 -17.14
C ALA A 296 9.31 11.80 -17.22
N VAL A 297 10.09 12.43 -16.32
CA VAL A 297 10.38 13.87 -16.36
C VAL A 297 11.07 14.27 -17.67
N GLY A 298 12.03 13.46 -18.16
CA GLY A 298 12.65 13.68 -19.47
C GLY A 298 11.65 13.70 -20.62
N LEU A 299 10.71 12.74 -20.63
CA LEU A 299 9.62 12.69 -21.63
C LEU A 299 8.68 13.90 -21.52
N MET A 300 8.39 14.38 -20.32
CA MET A 300 7.57 15.58 -20.09
C MET A 300 8.26 16.84 -20.60
N LEU A 301 9.56 17.01 -20.34
CA LEU A 301 10.32 18.15 -20.84
C LEU A 301 10.38 18.15 -22.37
N MET A 302 10.57 16.97 -22.98
CA MET A 302 10.50 16.81 -24.43
C MET A 302 9.11 17.18 -24.97
N GLN A 303 8.05 16.74 -24.29
CA GLN A 303 6.67 17.11 -24.63
C GLN A 303 6.43 18.62 -24.55
N CYS A 304 6.95 19.29 -23.52
CA CYS A 304 6.88 20.76 -23.40
C CYS A 304 7.63 21.45 -24.56
N ALA A 305 8.83 20.99 -24.92
CA ALA A 305 9.60 21.55 -26.02
C ALA A 305 8.88 21.45 -27.37
N VAL A 306 8.22 20.30 -27.64
CA VAL A 306 7.39 20.12 -28.84
C VAL A 306 6.12 20.97 -28.76
N GLY A 307 5.46 20.98 -27.60
CA GLY A 307 4.22 21.72 -27.35
C GLY A 307 4.36 23.23 -27.48
N CYS A 308 5.53 23.80 -27.15
CA CYS A 308 5.83 25.22 -27.36
C CYS A 308 5.69 25.66 -28.82
N ARG A 309 5.75 24.73 -29.79
CA ARG A 309 5.58 25.04 -31.21
C ARG A 309 4.13 24.94 -31.69
N TRP A 310 3.20 24.51 -30.84
CA TRP A 310 1.79 24.38 -31.20
C TRP A 310 1.08 25.73 -31.26
N LYS A 311 0.62 26.09 -32.47
CA LYS A 311 -0.22 27.26 -32.70
C LYS A 311 -1.69 26.82 -32.76
N LEU A 312 -2.33 26.77 -31.61
CA LEU A 312 -3.74 26.43 -31.49
C LEU A 312 -4.60 27.70 -31.53
N GLY A 313 -5.77 27.62 -32.14
CA GLY A 313 -6.74 28.71 -32.21
C GLY A 313 -7.37 29.02 -30.84
N PRO A 314 -8.02 30.20 -30.69
CA PRO A 314 -8.66 30.58 -29.44
C PRO A 314 -9.79 29.62 -29.06
N THR A 315 -9.88 29.24 -27.78
CA THR A 315 -10.99 28.40 -27.28
C THR A 315 -12.27 29.23 -27.09
N LYS A 316 -13.43 28.61 -27.34
CA LYS A 316 -14.73 29.25 -27.07
C LYS A 316 -14.99 29.28 -25.57
N ARG A 317 -15.25 30.47 -25.03
CA ARG A 317 -15.58 30.65 -23.61
C ARG A 317 -17.01 30.17 -23.34
N THR A 318 -17.15 29.15 -22.50
CA THR A 318 -18.47 28.65 -22.08
C THR A 318 -18.96 29.40 -20.82
N LYS A 319 -20.10 30.08 -20.90
CA LYS A 319 -20.76 30.67 -19.71
C LYS A 319 -21.70 29.64 -19.08
N GLY A 320 -21.75 29.58 -17.75
CA GLY A 320 -22.71 28.76 -17.02
C GLY A 320 -22.44 27.25 -17.09
N ILE A 321 -21.19 26.81 -16.89
CA ILE A 321 -20.75 25.41 -16.98
C ILE A 321 -21.67 24.47 -16.18
N LEU A 322 -21.94 24.78 -14.90
CA LEU A 322 -22.79 23.93 -14.05
C LEU A 322 -24.21 23.76 -14.59
N ARG A 323 -24.79 24.83 -15.16
CA ARG A 323 -26.13 24.80 -15.78
C ARG A 323 -26.12 23.97 -17.07
N ASN A 324 -25.08 24.10 -17.88
CA ASN A 324 -24.94 23.36 -19.14
C ASN A 324 -24.73 21.86 -18.88
N VAL A 325 -23.87 21.52 -17.91
CA VAL A 325 -23.65 20.14 -17.45
C VAL A 325 -24.95 19.57 -16.89
N GLY A 326 -25.63 20.29 -16.00
CA GLY A 326 -26.92 19.85 -15.45
C GLY A 326 -28.00 19.62 -16.51
N THR A 327 -28.02 20.43 -17.58
CA THR A 327 -28.95 20.25 -18.70
C THR A 327 -28.59 19.02 -19.54
N LEU A 328 -27.29 18.73 -19.70
CA LEU A 328 -26.79 17.57 -20.44
C LEU A 328 -27.07 16.25 -19.69
N LEU A 329 -26.84 16.23 -18.37
CA LEU A 329 -27.08 15.09 -17.50
C LEU A 329 -28.57 14.71 -17.40
N ARG A 330 -29.47 15.67 -17.61
CA ARG A 330 -30.92 15.42 -17.60
C ARG A 330 -31.41 14.61 -18.80
N LYS A 331 -30.59 14.42 -19.83
CA LYS A 331 -30.93 13.59 -20.99
C LYS A 331 -30.64 12.11 -20.69
N PRO A 332 -31.60 11.20 -20.88
CA PRO A 332 -31.46 9.79 -20.48
C PRO A 332 -30.29 9.09 -21.19
N LYS A 333 -30.02 9.42 -22.47
CA LYS A 333 -28.90 8.85 -23.22
C LYS A 333 -27.53 9.10 -22.56
N HIS A 334 -27.30 10.30 -22.05
CA HIS A 334 -26.03 10.64 -21.38
C HIS A 334 -25.95 10.06 -19.98
N LEU A 335 -27.08 9.91 -19.29
CA LEU A 335 -27.15 9.26 -17.99
C LEU A 335 -26.82 7.76 -18.12
N CYS A 336 -27.39 7.05 -19.09
CA CYS A 336 -27.06 5.65 -19.37
C CYS A 336 -25.57 5.48 -19.69
N PHE A 337 -25.00 6.38 -20.49
CA PHE A 337 -23.57 6.35 -20.81
C PHE A 337 -22.67 6.58 -19.58
N LEU A 338 -23.06 7.48 -18.67
CA LEU A 338 -22.32 7.68 -17.42
C LEU A 338 -22.42 6.47 -16.49
N LEU A 339 -23.59 5.82 -16.44
CA LEU A 339 -23.79 4.60 -15.66
C LEU A 339 -22.94 3.45 -16.22
N ASP A 340 -22.82 3.34 -17.55
CA ASP A 340 -21.94 2.38 -18.20
C ASP A 340 -20.47 2.61 -17.85
N ILE A 341 -19.99 3.87 -17.93
CA ILE A 341 -18.62 4.23 -17.49
C ILE A 341 -18.41 3.89 -16.01
N PHE A 342 -19.39 4.16 -15.16
CA PHE A 342 -19.32 3.83 -13.73
C PHE A 342 -19.18 2.31 -13.52
N VAL A 343 -20.03 1.51 -14.16
CA VAL A 343 -19.98 0.04 -14.07
C VAL A 343 -18.64 -0.50 -14.58
N VAL A 344 -18.19 -0.07 -15.76
CA VAL A 344 -16.89 -0.49 -16.32
C VAL A 344 -15.73 -0.10 -15.39
N GLY A 345 -15.78 1.10 -14.81
CA GLY A 345 -14.81 1.57 -13.82
C GLY A 345 -14.80 0.72 -12.55
N SER A 346 -15.97 0.45 -11.98
CA SER A 346 -16.12 -0.41 -10.80
C SER A 346 -15.62 -1.83 -11.06
N CYS A 347 -15.95 -2.42 -12.21
CA CYS A 347 -15.46 -3.75 -12.60
C CYS A 347 -13.94 -3.77 -12.79
N SER A 348 -13.37 -2.72 -13.40
CA SER A 348 -11.92 -2.60 -13.58
C SER A 348 -11.18 -2.47 -12.24
N SER A 349 -11.80 -1.88 -11.22
CA SER A 349 -11.22 -1.76 -9.87
C SER A 349 -11.19 -3.08 -9.10
N ILE A 350 -11.99 -4.09 -9.47
CA ILE A 350 -11.97 -5.42 -8.83
C ILE A 350 -10.73 -6.23 -9.26
N HIS A 351 -10.15 -5.92 -10.41
CA HIS A 351 -8.97 -6.59 -10.94
C HIS A 351 -7.64 -6.11 -10.32
N TRP A 352 -7.66 -5.02 -9.55
CA TRP A 352 -6.50 -4.39 -8.92
C TRP A 352 -6.52 -4.58 -7.40
#